data_AF-A0A954FEK0-F1
#
_entry.id   AF-A0A954FEK0-F1
#
_cell.length_a   1.000
_cell.length_b   1.000
_cell.length_c   1.000
_cell.angle_alpha   90.00
_cell.angle_beta   90.00
_cell.angle_gamma   90.00
#
_symmetry.space_group_name_H-M   'P 1'
#
loop_
_entity.id
_entity.type
_entity.pdbx_description
1 polymer ?
#
loop_
_entity_poly.entity_id
_entity_poly.type
_entity_poly.pdbx_seq_one_letter_code
_entity_poly.pdbx_strand_id
1 'polypeptide(L)'
;MSHRWPQSACSEFRKTLRFNRRGFLKAGGLGLTGLSLPDLLRHEAHAGPAARKENSVIILWMRGGPSQHETWDPKPHAPAEFRGDFGSIRTSVPGIEIVDLMPRCAQIMEKWSIIRSLHHTNAGHSAGDQILFTGHPPGTDPTINVHPSCGSVVSEQVGYLTPELPPYVMIPRQVPGTDSAYLGVAHKPFETLADPANDGPFTLQNFSLVEGINDTRFARRKDLLKGFDQFRTDLDRSGQLTAISQFQQQAFGILSSDKARKAF
;
A
#
# COMPACT_ATOMS: atom_id res chain seq x y z
N MET A 1 20.88 11.69 26.04
CA MET A 1 20.78 10.21 26.01
C MET A 1 20.26 9.81 24.64
N SER A 2 21.12 9.23 23.81
CA SER A 2 20.84 8.92 22.40
C SER A 2 20.13 7.57 22.27
N HIS A 3 18.86 7.55 21.86
CA HIS A 3 18.17 6.32 21.49
C HIS A 3 18.60 5.88 20.08
N ARG A 4 19.41 4.82 20.02
CA ARG A 4 19.67 4.06 18.79
C ARG A 4 18.53 3.08 18.55
N TRP A 5 17.90 3.17 17.38
CA TRP A 5 16.94 2.18 16.86
C TRP A 5 17.58 0.79 16.80
N PRO A 6 16.88 -0.30 17.18
CA PRO A 6 17.33 -1.64 16.83
C PRO A 6 17.12 -1.83 15.32
N GLN A 7 18.18 -1.62 14.55
CA GLN A 7 18.25 -2.05 13.15
C GLN A 7 18.06 -3.57 13.12
N SER A 8 16.89 -4.05 12.76
CA SER A 8 16.62 -5.49 12.57
C SER A 8 17.02 -5.93 11.18
N ALA A 9 18.30 -5.76 10.81
CA ALA A 9 18.88 -6.54 9.72
C ALA A 9 19.15 -7.97 10.21
N CYS A 10 18.94 -8.98 9.35
CA CYS A 10 19.24 -10.38 9.63
C CYS A 10 20.58 -10.54 10.37
N SER A 11 20.58 -11.29 11.47
CA SER A 11 21.77 -11.49 12.31
C SER A 11 22.95 -12.07 11.51
N GLU A 12 22.64 -12.92 10.52
CA GLU A 12 23.60 -13.48 9.57
C GLU A 12 24.21 -12.44 8.62
N PHE A 13 23.43 -11.46 8.16
CA PHE A 13 23.94 -10.36 7.33
C PHE A 13 24.93 -9.49 8.13
N ARG A 14 24.60 -9.17 9.39
CA ARG A 14 25.50 -8.43 10.29
C ARG A 14 26.75 -9.20 10.67
N LYS A 15 26.67 -10.53 10.84
CA LYS A 15 27.84 -11.38 11.09
C LYS A 15 28.79 -11.43 9.89
N THR A 16 28.24 -11.38 8.67
CA THR A 16 29.01 -11.50 7.43
C THR A 16 29.77 -10.21 7.07
N LEU A 17 29.22 -9.05 7.44
CA LEU A 17 29.80 -7.71 7.19
C LEU A 17 30.55 -7.09 8.39
N ARG A 18 30.74 -7.84 9.48
CA ARG A 18 31.52 -7.37 10.63
C ARG A 18 32.96 -7.04 10.22
N PHE A 19 33.45 -5.85 10.58
CA PHE A 19 34.85 -5.43 10.44
C PHE A 19 35.78 -6.27 11.33
N ASN A 20 36.04 -7.51 10.93
CA ASN A 20 37.02 -8.39 11.52
C ASN A 20 37.81 -9.10 10.40
N ARG A 21 38.93 -9.73 10.73
CA ARG A 21 39.81 -10.40 9.74
C ARG A 21 39.06 -11.37 8.80
N ARG A 22 38.04 -12.06 9.30
CA ARG A 22 37.24 -13.03 8.52
C ARG A 22 36.23 -12.33 7.60
N GLY A 23 35.66 -11.20 8.02
CA GLY A 23 34.83 -10.32 7.18
C GLY A 23 35.64 -9.65 6.08
N PHE A 24 36.87 -9.20 6.37
CA PHE A 24 37.79 -8.63 5.38
C PHE A 24 38.21 -9.66 4.31
N LEU A 25 38.54 -10.89 4.70
CA LEU A 25 38.85 -11.96 3.75
C LEU A 25 37.64 -12.40 2.91
N LYS A 26 36.42 -12.38 3.48
CA LYS A 26 35.19 -12.64 2.71
C LYS A 26 34.87 -11.52 1.72
N ALA A 27 35.00 -10.27 2.13
CA ALA A 27 34.83 -9.10 1.26
C ALA A 27 35.91 -9.04 0.15
N GLY A 28 37.17 -9.35 0.49
CA GLY A 28 38.27 -9.45 -0.47
C GLY A 28 38.16 -10.67 -1.41
N GLY A 29 37.62 -11.79 -0.92
CA GLY A 29 37.35 -12.99 -1.72
C GLY A 29 36.26 -12.79 -2.78
N LEU A 30 35.23 -12.00 -2.47
CA LEU A 30 34.21 -11.58 -3.45
C LEU A 30 34.80 -10.72 -4.59
N GLY A 31 35.85 -9.93 -4.29
CA GLY A 31 36.59 -9.16 -5.30
C GLY A 31 37.43 -10.03 -6.24
N LEU A 32 37.91 -11.20 -5.78
CA LEU A 32 38.70 -12.13 -6.61
C LEU A 32 37.84 -12.93 -7.61
N THR A 33 36.52 -12.99 -7.42
CA THR A 33 35.58 -13.67 -8.34
C THR A 33 34.95 -12.72 -9.37
N GLY A 34 35.47 -11.50 -9.54
CA GLY A 34 35.14 -10.64 -10.68
C GLY A 34 33.99 -9.63 -10.46
N LEU A 35 33.45 -9.51 -9.25
CA LEU A 35 32.50 -8.45 -8.89
C LEU A 35 33.14 -7.57 -7.81
N SER A 36 33.94 -6.61 -8.26
CA SER A 36 34.44 -5.57 -7.37
C SER A 36 33.28 -4.65 -6.96
N LEU A 37 33.28 -4.12 -5.73
CA LEU A 37 32.29 -3.12 -5.31
C LEU A 37 32.22 -1.92 -6.29
N PRO A 38 33.34 -1.42 -6.83
CA PRO A 38 33.31 -0.42 -7.89
C PRO A 38 32.60 -0.88 -9.17
N ASP A 39 32.76 -2.15 -9.59
CA ASP A 39 32.03 -2.69 -10.75
C ASP A 39 30.54 -2.87 -10.47
N LEU A 40 30.17 -3.28 -9.25
CA LEU A 40 28.77 -3.32 -8.82
C LEU A 40 28.14 -1.92 -8.87
N LEU A 41 28.81 -0.91 -8.30
CA LEU A 41 28.36 0.48 -8.32
C LEU A 41 28.35 1.06 -9.74
N ARG A 42 29.30 0.67 -10.61
CA ARG A 42 29.28 1.02 -12.03
C ARG A 42 28.13 0.36 -12.77
N HIS A 43 27.84 -0.91 -12.50
CA HIS A 43 26.71 -1.63 -13.09
C HIS A 43 25.38 -1.06 -12.60
N GLU A 44 25.25 -0.65 -11.33
CA GLU A 44 24.08 0.08 -10.83
C GLU A 44 23.95 1.47 -11.49
N ALA A 45 25.06 2.17 -11.72
CA ALA A 45 25.05 3.45 -12.40
C ALA A 45 24.79 3.36 -13.93
N HIS A 46 25.18 2.25 -14.57
CA HIS A 46 24.96 1.98 -16.01
C HIS A 46 23.66 1.22 -16.29
N ALA A 47 23.10 0.55 -15.29
CA ALA A 47 21.71 0.15 -15.30
C ALA A 47 20.88 1.45 -15.24
N GLY A 48 20.68 2.07 -16.41
CA GLY A 48 19.66 3.10 -16.58
C GLY A 48 18.34 2.60 -15.97
N PRO A 49 17.43 3.51 -15.57
CA PRO A 49 16.25 3.16 -14.78
C PRO A 49 15.61 1.91 -15.36
N ALA A 50 15.74 0.79 -14.65
CA ALA A 50 15.18 -0.47 -15.11
C ALA A 50 13.72 -0.21 -15.47
N ALA A 51 13.28 -0.64 -16.65
CA ALA A 51 11.91 -0.46 -17.09
C ALA A 51 11.00 -0.90 -15.94
N ARG A 52 10.39 0.08 -15.27
CA ARG A 52 9.70 -0.14 -14.01
C ARG A 52 8.50 -1.00 -14.36
N LYS A 53 8.46 -2.25 -13.91
CA LYS A 53 7.26 -3.07 -14.08
C LYS A 53 6.12 -2.34 -13.38
N GLU A 54 5.15 -1.90 -14.17
CA GLU A 54 3.92 -1.26 -13.71
C GLU A 54 3.03 -2.33 -13.08
N ASN A 55 3.32 -2.68 -11.84
CA ASN A 55 2.51 -3.62 -11.07
C ASN A 55 1.49 -2.83 -10.25
N SER A 56 0.22 -3.15 -10.42
CA SER A 56 -0.87 -2.68 -9.56
C SER A 56 -1.20 -3.76 -8.53
N VAL A 57 -1.43 -3.36 -7.29
CA VAL A 57 -1.80 -4.27 -6.20
C VAL A 57 -3.18 -3.88 -5.68
N ILE A 58 -4.08 -4.85 -5.61
CA ILE A 58 -5.39 -4.69 -4.99
C ILE A 58 -5.36 -5.44 -3.66
N ILE A 59 -5.63 -4.73 -2.56
CA ILE A 59 -5.81 -5.33 -1.24
C ILE A 59 -7.30 -5.43 -0.98
N LEU A 60 -7.84 -6.65 -1.01
CA LEU A 60 -9.20 -6.92 -0.55
C LEU A 60 -9.20 -7.04 0.98
N TRP A 61 -9.50 -5.95 1.67
CA TRP A 61 -9.50 -5.91 3.13
C TRP A 61 -10.89 -6.23 3.72
N MET A 62 -11.06 -7.47 4.19
CA MET A 62 -12.30 -7.89 4.85
C MET A 62 -12.22 -7.57 6.35
N ARG A 63 -12.46 -6.30 6.71
CA ARG A 63 -12.46 -5.87 8.11
C ARG A 63 -13.56 -6.60 8.90
N GLY A 64 -13.21 -7.15 10.07
CA GLY A 64 -14.10 -8.03 10.83
C GLY A 64 -13.97 -9.50 10.40
N GLY A 65 -13.89 -9.73 9.08
CA GLY A 65 -13.33 -10.92 8.44
C GLY A 65 -14.10 -12.23 8.65
N PRO A 66 -14.20 -13.10 7.64
CA PRO A 66 -14.62 -14.47 7.85
C PRO A 66 -13.55 -15.24 8.64
N SER A 67 -13.97 -16.24 9.42
CA SER A 67 -13.05 -17.11 10.14
C SER A 67 -12.10 -17.82 9.17
N GLN A 68 -10.84 -18.00 9.59
CA GLN A 68 -9.86 -18.76 8.79
C GLN A 68 -10.28 -20.22 8.61
N HIS A 69 -10.91 -20.81 9.63
CA HIS A 69 -11.43 -22.18 9.57
C HIS A 69 -12.61 -22.32 8.60
N GLU A 70 -13.34 -21.23 8.38
CA GLU A 70 -14.50 -21.16 7.49
C GLU A 70 -14.12 -20.67 6.08
N THR A 71 -12.82 -20.47 5.82
CA THR A 71 -12.29 -20.03 4.53
C THR A 71 -11.12 -20.91 4.08
N TRP A 72 -9.89 -20.45 4.28
CA TRP A 72 -8.70 -20.99 3.62
C TRP A 72 -7.90 -21.96 4.48
N ASP A 73 -8.32 -22.24 5.72
CA ASP A 73 -7.63 -23.16 6.63
C ASP A 73 -8.63 -24.05 7.40
N PRO A 74 -9.46 -24.86 6.70
CA PRO A 74 -10.39 -25.76 7.36
C PRO A 74 -9.66 -26.74 8.27
N LYS A 75 -10.32 -27.14 9.36
CA LYS A 75 -9.79 -28.13 10.32
C LYS A 75 -10.62 -29.43 10.25
N PRO A 76 -10.61 -30.17 9.12
CA PRO A 76 -11.54 -31.28 8.90
C PRO A 76 -11.43 -32.42 9.93
N HIS A 77 -10.28 -32.53 10.60
CA HIS A 77 -10.01 -33.54 11.62
C HIS A 77 -10.13 -33.03 13.07
N ALA A 78 -10.42 -31.74 13.27
CA ALA A 78 -10.67 -31.22 14.60
C ALA A 78 -12.11 -31.55 15.04
N PRO A 79 -12.41 -31.56 16.36
CA PRO A 79 -13.78 -31.73 16.85
C PRO A 79 -14.72 -30.67 16.25
N ALA A 80 -16.01 -31.01 16.15
CA ALA A 80 -17.02 -30.17 15.50
C ALA A 80 -17.08 -28.76 16.12
N GLU A 81 -16.87 -28.67 17.43
CA GLU A 81 -16.86 -27.45 18.23
C GLU A 81 -15.72 -26.49 17.84
N PHE A 82 -14.64 -26.97 17.21
CA PHE A 82 -13.48 -26.16 16.82
C PHE A 82 -13.39 -25.92 15.31
N ARG A 83 -13.79 -26.89 14.49
CA ARG A 83 -13.69 -26.78 13.02
C ARG A 83 -14.81 -25.98 12.38
N GLY A 84 -15.93 -25.79 13.08
CA GLY A 84 -17.13 -25.15 12.55
C GLY A 84 -18.02 -26.11 11.76
N ASP A 85 -19.13 -25.59 11.23
CA ASP A 85 -20.17 -26.39 10.59
C ASP A 85 -19.85 -26.79 9.14
N PHE A 86 -18.93 -26.07 8.50
CA PHE A 86 -18.61 -26.28 7.08
C PHE A 86 -17.66 -27.46 6.83
N GLY A 87 -17.77 -28.05 5.65
CA GLY A 87 -16.88 -29.12 5.18
C GLY A 87 -15.60 -28.58 4.54
N SER A 88 -14.74 -29.51 4.11
CA SER A 88 -13.59 -29.20 3.27
C SER A 88 -13.78 -29.76 1.85
N ILE A 89 -13.18 -29.08 0.88
CA ILE A 89 -13.09 -29.50 -0.51
C ILE A 89 -11.63 -29.49 -0.96
N ARG A 90 -11.26 -30.49 -1.77
CA ARG A 90 -9.94 -30.52 -2.42
C ARG A 90 -9.86 -29.45 -3.50
N THR A 91 -8.70 -28.83 -3.60
CA THR A 91 -8.42 -27.84 -4.64
C THR A 91 -7.77 -28.47 -5.87
N SER A 92 -7.54 -27.68 -6.91
CA SER A 92 -6.77 -28.06 -8.10
C SER A 92 -5.30 -28.38 -7.80
N VAL A 93 -4.78 -27.98 -6.63
CA VAL A 93 -3.43 -28.30 -6.17
C VAL A 93 -3.49 -29.48 -5.19
N PRO A 94 -2.85 -30.62 -5.50
CA PRO A 94 -2.83 -31.79 -4.61
C PRO A 94 -2.30 -31.45 -3.21
N GLY A 95 -2.99 -31.93 -2.18
CA GLY A 95 -2.62 -31.70 -0.77
C GLY A 95 -3.14 -30.39 -0.18
N ILE A 96 -3.81 -29.53 -0.95
CA ILE A 96 -4.47 -28.33 -0.45
C ILE A 96 -5.98 -28.54 -0.41
N GLU A 97 -6.55 -28.34 0.77
CA GLU A 97 -8.00 -28.27 1.01
C GLU A 97 -8.38 -26.89 1.55
N ILE A 98 -9.55 -26.40 1.14
CA ILE A 98 -10.22 -25.18 1.63
C ILE A 98 -11.68 -25.49 1.94
N VAL A 99 -12.45 -24.54 2.46
CA VAL A 99 -13.88 -24.76 2.77
C VAL A 99 -14.73 -25.01 1.52
N ASP A 100 -15.69 -25.92 1.63
CA ASP A 100 -16.57 -26.39 0.56
C ASP A 100 -17.49 -25.30 -0.04
N LEU A 101 -17.71 -24.20 0.68
CA LEU A 101 -18.41 -23.01 0.19
C LEU A 101 -17.62 -22.17 -0.84
N MET A 102 -16.36 -22.50 -1.12
CA MET A 102 -15.52 -21.76 -2.07
C MET A 102 -15.08 -22.59 -3.28
N PRO A 103 -16.00 -23.25 -4.02
CA PRO A 103 -15.63 -24.16 -5.11
C PRO A 103 -14.88 -23.45 -6.24
N ARG A 104 -15.20 -22.17 -6.50
CA ARG A 104 -14.50 -21.36 -7.53
C ARG A 104 -13.06 -21.05 -7.13
N CYS A 105 -12.79 -20.81 -5.84
CA CYS A 105 -11.43 -20.60 -5.35
C CYS A 105 -10.62 -21.90 -5.41
N ALA A 106 -11.26 -23.03 -5.07
CA ALA A 106 -10.64 -24.35 -5.12
C ALA A 106 -10.21 -24.74 -6.54
N GLN A 107 -11.03 -24.40 -7.54
CA GLN A 107 -10.74 -24.69 -8.96
C GLN A 107 -9.54 -23.92 -9.52
N ILE A 108 -9.17 -22.78 -8.92
CA ILE A 108 -8.09 -21.91 -9.41
C ILE A 108 -6.91 -21.83 -8.44
N MET A 109 -6.79 -22.77 -7.51
CA MET A 109 -5.77 -22.75 -6.46
C MET A 109 -4.34 -22.70 -7.00
N GLU A 110 -4.08 -23.18 -8.23
CA GLU A 110 -2.75 -23.06 -8.84
C GLU A 110 -2.35 -21.62 -9.21
N LYS A 111 -3.29 -20.67 -9.14
CA LYS A 111 -3.08 -19.26 -9.53
C LYS A 111 -2.79 -18.32 -8.36
N TRP A 112 -2.88 -18.80 -7.12
CA TRP A 112 -2.70 -17.97 -5.93
C TRP A 112 -2.12 -18.77 -4.78
N SER A 113 -1.67 -18.07 -3.73
CA SER A 113 -1.01 -18.68 -2.58
C SER A 113 -1.74 -18.35 -1.29
N ILE A 114 -1.83 -19.33 -0.38
CA ILE A 114 -2.36 -19.13 0.98
C ILE A 114 -1.19 -18.87 1.93
N ILE A 115 -1.29 -17.85 2.77
CA ILE A 115 -0.34 -17.58 3.86
C ILE A 115 -1.06 -17.79 5.19
N ARG A 116 -0.80 -18.93 5.85
CA ARG A 116 -1.39 -19.30 7.17
C ARG A 116 -0.52 -18.94 8.37
N SER A 117 0.68 -18.40 8.13
CA SER A 117 1.67 -18.12 9.17
C SER A 117 1.49 -16.75 9.85
N LEU A 118 0.64 -15.88 9.30
CA LEU A 118 0.44 -14.53 9.80
C LEU A 118 -0.44 -14.56 11.06
N HIS A 119 0.07 -14.01 12.16
CA HIS A 119 -0.67 -13.87 13.40
C HIS A 119 -0.20 -12.63 14.18
N HIS A 120 -1.06 -12.10 15.04
CA HIS A 120 -0.73 -11.09 16.04
C HIS A 120 -1.52 -11.36 17.32
N THR A 121 -1.08 -10.80 18.43
CA THR A 121 -1.69 -11.02 19.75
C THR A 121 -2.75 -9.98 20.12
N ASN A 122 -2.98 -8.98 19.26
CA ASN A 122 -3.99 -7.96 19.49
C ASN A 122 -5.38 -8.43 19.05
N ALA A 123 -6.40 -8.24 19.88
CA ALA A 123 -7.79 -8.64 19.58
C ALA A 123 -8.67 -7.49 19.04
N GLY A 124 -8.19 -6.24 19.05
CA GLY A 124 -8.96 -5.08 18.63
C GLY A 124 -8.93 -4.89 17.11
N HIS A 125 -10.08 -4.65 16.49
CA HIS A 125 -10.19 -4.44 15.04
C HIS A 125 -9.24 -3.35 14.51
N SER A 126 -9.35 -2.13 15.03
CA SER A 126 -8.50 -1.00 14.60
C SER A 126 -7.01 -1.27 14.81
N ALA A 127 -6.66 -1.97 15.89
CA ALA A 127 -5.28 -2.33 16.17
C ALA A 127 -4.74 -3.39 15.21
N GLY A 128 -5.56 -4.38 14.84
CA GLY A 128 -5.23 -5.36 13.82
C GLY A 128 -5.04 -4.72 12.44
N ASP A 129 -5.92 -3.77 12.08
CA ASP A 129 -5.78 -3.01 10.83
C ASP A 129 -4.43 -2.27 10.79
N GLN A 130 -4.04 -1.59 11.88
CA GLN A 130 -2.74 -0.92 12.02
C GLN A 130 -1.58 -1.90 11.81
N ILE A 131 -1.59 -3.06 12.47
CA ILE A 131 -0.52 -4.05 12.35
C ILE A 131 -0.39 -4.55 10.92
N LEU A 132 -1.50 -4.80 10.23
CA LEU A 132 -1.49 -5.42 8.91
C LEU A 132 -1.14 -4.42 7.80
N PHE A 133 -1.58 -3.18 7.91
CA PHE A 133 -1.25 -2.15 6.92
C PHE A 133 0.11 -1.50 7.15
N THR A 134 0.56 -1.35 8.40
CA THR A 134 1.82 -0.65 8.71
C THR A 134 2.97 -1.61 8.99
N GLY A 135 2.69 -2.82 9.48
CA GLY A 135 3.70 -3.74 10.03
C GLY A 135 4.11 -3.41 11.47
N HIS A 136 3.48 -2.43 12.11
CA HIS A 136 3.81 -1.96 13.45
C HIS A 136 2.59 -2.06 14.41
N PRO A 137 2.83 -2.26 15.72
CA PRO A 137 1.78 -2.10 16.72
C PRO A 137 1.14 -0.69 16.65
N PRO A 138 -0.15 -0.55 16.99
CA PRO A 138 -0.80 0.75 17.02
C PRO A 138 -0.18 1.66 18.08
N GLY A 139 -0.39 2.97 17.92
CA GLY A 139 -0.14 3.95 18.98
C GLY A 139 -1.17 3.87 20.11
N THR A 140 -1.19 4.91 20.96
CA THR A 140 -2.17 5.04 22.04
C THR A 140 -3.60 5.06 21.52
N ASP A 141 -3.83 5.77 20.41
CA ASP A 141 -5.08 5.73 19.68
C ASP A 141 -4.91 4.84 18.44
N PRO A 142 -5.57 3.66 18.38
CA PRO A 142 -5.44 2.75 17.25
C PRO A 142 -6.12 3.27 15.97
N THR A 143 -6.89 4.36 16.04
CA THR A 143 -7.51 4.99 14.87
C THR A 143 -6.56 5.94 14.14
N ILE A 144 -5.46 6.34 14.78
CA ILE A 144 -4.50 7.30 14.24
C ILE A 144 -3.21 6.56 13.89
N ASN A 145 -2.77 6.66 12.63
CA ASN A 145 -1.51 6.09 12.19
C ASN A 145 -0.32 6.83 12.81
N VAL A 146 0.50 6.09 13.55
CA VAL A 146 1.85 6.53 13.94
C VAL A 146 2.86 6.24 12.82
N HIS A 147 2.66 5.14 12.11
CA HIS A 147 3.49 4.69 10.98
C HIS A 147 2.68 4.74 9.68
N PRO A 148 3.32 5.03 8.54
CA PRO A 148 2.64 5.03 7.25
C PRO A 148 2.17 3.62 6.89
N SER A 149 1.04 3.54 6.21
CA SER A 149 0.58 2.31 5.59
C SER A 149 1.51 1.86 4.46
N CYS A 150 1.48 0.58 4.12
CA CYS A 150 2.19 0.05 2.96
C CYS A 150 1.80 0.77 1.66
N GLY A 151 0.53 1.17 1.51
CA GLY A 151 0.07 1.95 0.37
C GLY A 151 0.66 3.36 0.33
N SER A 152 0.78 4.03 1.47
CA SER A 152 1.44 5.34 1.56
C SER A 152 2.94 5.27 1.33
N VAL A 153 3.61 4.21 1.82
CA VAL A 153 5.03 3.95 1.49
C VAL A 153 5.20 3.73 -0.02
N VAL A 154 4.30 2.95 -0.65
CA VAL A 154 4.33 2.77 -2.11
C VAL A 154 4.10 4.11 -2.82
N SER A 155 3.16 4.94 -2.35
CA SER A 155 2.92 6.28 -2.89
C SER A 155 4.17 7.17 -2.82
N GLU A 156 4.93 7.11 -1.72
CA GLU A 156 6.17 7.88 -1.56
C GLU A 156 7.31 7.36 -2.45
N GLN A 157 7.55 6.05 -2.43
CA GLN A 157 8.71 5.44 -3.08
C GLN A 157 8.50 5.22 -4.58
N VAL A 158 7.25 4.96 -4.97
CA VAL A 158 6.87 4.68 -6.36
C VAL A 158 6.30 5.92 -7.03
N GLY A 159 5.51 6.70 -6.31
CA GLY A 159 4.80 7.81 -6.90
C GLY A 159 3.78 7.34 -7.93
N TYR A 160 3.43 8.24 -8.82
CA TYR A 160 2.42 8.05 -9.85
C TYR A 160 2.93 7.11 -10.94
N LEU A 161 2.21 6.02 -11.22
CA LEU A 161 2.40 5.28 -12.46
C LEU A 161 1.97 6.12 -13.67
N THR A 162 0.87 6.87 -13.50
CA THR A 162 0.35 7.81 -14.50
C THR A 162 -0.05 9.11 -13.79
N PRO A 163 0.24 10.30 -14.34
CA PRO A 163 -0.16 11.58 -13.75
C PRO A 163 -1.67 11.74 -13.48
N GLU A 164 -2.50 10.96 -14.17
CA GLU A 164 -3.95 11.05 -14.15
C GLU A 164 -4.63 10.26 -13.04
N LEU A 165 -3.94 9.33 -12.37
CA LEU A 165 -4.51 8.47 -11.34
C LEU A 165 -3.70 8.56 -10.04
N PRO A 166 -4.37 8.67 -8.88
CA PRO A 166 -3.68 8.64 -7.60
C PRO A 166 -2.96 7.30 -7.37
N PRO A 167 -1.75 7.30 -6.80
CA PRO A 167 -0.93 6.10 -6.62
C PRO A 167 -1.46 5.18 -5.52
N TYR A 168 -2.37 5.69 -4.68
CA TYR A 168 -2.97 4.93 -3.60
C TYR A 168 -4.45 5.32 -3.45
N VAL A 169 -5.33 4.34 -3.56
CA VAL A 169 -6.80 4.51 -3.56
C VAL A 169 -7.43 3.61 -2.52
N MET A 170 -8.42 4.12 -1.81
CA MET A 170 -9.27 3.38 -0.89
C MET A 170 -10.73 3.38 -1.38
N ILE A 171 -11.34 2.20 -1.35
CA ILE A 171 -12.71 1.97 -1.81
C ILE A 171 -13.49 1.23 -0.72
N PRO A 172 -14.65 1.76 -0.25
CA PRO A 172 -15.13 3.13 -0.45
C PRO A 172 -14.35 4.14 0.42
N ARG A 173 -13.91 3.71 1.60
CA ARG A 173 -13.38 4.57 2.66
C ARG A 173 -12.14 3.99 3.30
N GLN A 174 -11.39 4.85 3.95
CA GLN A 174 -10.25 4.48 4.77
C GLN A 174 -10.68 3.66 5.98
N VAL A 175 -9.78 2.77 6.39
CA VAL A 175 -9.83 2.08 7.68
C VAL A 175 -8.58 2.47 8.49
N PRO A 176 -8.58 2.28 9.81
CA PRO A 176 -7.37 2.47 10.60
C PRO A 176 -6.18 1.74 9.98
N GLY A 177 -4.98 2.28 10.09
CA GLY A 177 -3.78 1.68 9.51
C GLY A 177 -3.48 2.10 8.07
N THR A 178 -4.43 2.68 7.33
CA THR A 178 -4.23 3.05 5.92
C THR A 178 -3.66 4.45 5.67
N ASP A 179 -3.51 5.28 6.69
CA ASP A 179 -3.09 6.68 6.52
C ASP A 179 -1.55 6.83 6.36
N SER A 180 -1.11 8.03 5.95
CA SER A 180 0.28 8.33 5.57
C SER A 180 1.21 8.72 6.72
N ALA A 181 0.66 8.98 7.91
CA ALA A 181 1.40 9.42 9.09
C ALA A 181 2.42 10.54 8.76
N TYR A 182 3.68 10.37 9.14
CA TYR A 182 4.76 11.33 8.94
C TYR A 182 5.23 11.46 7.48
N LEU A 183 4.77 10.63 6.54
CA LEU A 183 5.02 10.86 5.10
C LEU A 183 4.24 12.08 4.60
N GLY A 184 3.31 12.58 5.41
CA GLY A 184 2.61 13.81 5.13
C GLY A 184 1.44 13.60 4.20
N VAL A 185 0.68 14.67 4.04
CA VAL A 185 -0.62 14.59 3.40
C VAL A 185 -0.47 14.03 1.98
N ALA A 186 0.55 14.41 1.20
CA ALA A 186 0.68 14.07 -0.24
C ALA A 186 0.64 12.56 -0.57
N HIS A 187 0.85 11.70 0.43
CA HIS A 187 0.82 10.24 0.32
C HIS A 187 -0.41 9.59 0.98
N LYS A 188 -1.43 10.38 1.34
CA LYS A 188 -2.71 9.87 1.81
C LYS A 188 -3.45 9.13 0.70
N PRO A 189 -4.22 8.09 1.04
CA PRO A 189 -5.06 7.44 0.05
C PRO A 189 -6.17 8.37 -0.44
N PHE A 190 -6.45 8.31 -1.74
CA PHE A 190 -7.64 8.89 -2.33
C PHE A 190 -8.86 8.02 -2.01
N GLU A 191 -9.84 8.54 -1.28
CA GLU A 191 -11.09 7.85 -0.98
C GLU A 191 -12.11 8.08 -2.09
N THR A 192 -12.70 6.99 -2.60
CA THR A 192 -13.75 7.07 -3.61
C THR A 192 -15.10 7.50 -3.02
N LEU A 193 -15.33 7.22 -1.73
CA LEU A 193 -16.58 7.47 -1.00
C LEU A 193 -17.82 6.81 -1.63
N ALA A 194 -17.63 5.94 -2.62
CA ALA A 194 -18.65 5.21 -3.34
C ALA A 194 -18.41 3.71 -3.12
N ASP A 195 -19.46 2.99 -2.72
CA ASP A 195 -19.39 1.55 -2.51
C ASP A 195 -19.79 0.83 -3.81
N PRO A 196 -18.90 0.02 -4.42
CA PRO A 196 -19.21 -0.74 -5.62
C PRO A 196 -20.26 -1.85 -5.39
N ALA A 197 -20.60 -2.17 -4.14
CA ALA A 197 -21.68 -3.09 -3.81
C ALA A 197 -23.08 -2.45 -3.89
N ASN A 198 -23.19 -1.13 -4.00
CA ASN A 198 -24.47 -0.45 -4.16
C ASN A 198 -25.08 -0.67 -5.55
N ASP A 199 -26.41 -0.69 -5.63
CA ASP A 199 -27.11 -0.77 -6.90
C ASP A 199 -26.89 0.48 -7.78
N GLY A 200 -26.65 0.25 -9.07
CA GLY A 200 -26.44 1.31 -10.06
C GLY A 200 -25.00 1.42 -10.56
N PRO A 201 -24.69 2.41 -11.42
CA PRO A 201 -23.33 2.61 -11.89
C PRO A 201 -22.44 3.07 -10.73
N PHE A 202 -21.22 2.53 -10.64
CA PHE A 202 -20.19 3.08 -9.76
C PHE A 202 -19.85 4.49 -10.27
N THR A 203 -20.08 5.50 -9.41
CA THR A 203 -19.82 6.90 -9.73
C THR A 203 -19.28 7.61 -8.51
N LEU A 204 -18.18 8.34 -8.65
CA LEU A 204 -17.66 9.17 -7.56
C LEU A 204 -18.50 10.43 -7.39
N GLN A 205 -18.83 10.76 -6.13
CA GLN A 205 -19.42 12.06 -5.82
C GLN A 205 -18.41 13.17 -6.15
N ASN A 206 -18.86 14.18 -6.89
CA ASN A 206 -18.08 15.35 -7.30
C ASN A 206 -17.02 15.13 -8.41
N PHE A 207 -17.07 14.03 -9.17
CA PHE A 207 -16.20 13.84 -10.36
C PHE A 207 -16.78 14.42 -11.66
N SER A 208 -18.02 14.88 -11.64
CA SER A 208 -18.59 15.69 -12.70
C SER A 208 -18.21 17.15 -12.49
N LEU A 209 -17.69 17.80 -13.54
CA LEU A 209 -17.71 19.26 -13.60
C LEU A 209 -19.16 19.68 -13.43
N VAL A 210 -19.45 20.52 -12.42
CA VAL A 210 -20.79 21.09 -12.21
C VAL A 210 -21.31 21.61 -13.55
N GLU A 211 -22.47 21.11 -14.00
CA GLU A 211 -23.12 21.56 -15.23
C GLU A 211 -23.15 23.10 -15.26
N GLY A 212 -22.49 23.70 -16.26
CA GLY A 212 -22.38 25.17 -16.40
C GLY A 212 -21.00 25.78 -16.13
N ILE A 213 -19.96 24.98 -15.89
CA ILE A 213 -18.56 25.44 -15.93
C ILE A 213 -17.90 24.94 -17.23
N ASN A 214 -17.88 25.77 -18.27
CA ASN A 214 -17.06 25.53 -19.46
C ASN A 214 -15.56 25.46 -19.08
N ASP A 215 -14.77 24.68 -19.81
CA ASP A 215 -13.31 24.48 -19.58
C ASP A 215 -12.54 25.80 -19.46
N THR A 216 -12.96 26.84 -20.21
CA THR A 216 -12.40 28.20 -20.13
C THR A 216 -12.64 28.87 -18.78
N ARG A 217 -13.82 28.66 -18.17
CA ARG A 217 -14.14 29.19 -16.83
C ARG A 217 -13.40 28.40 -15.74
N PHE A 218 -13.19 27.11 -15.95
CA PHE A 218 -12.40 26.25 -15.07
C PHE A 218 -10.92 26.67 -15.06
N ALA A 219 -10.31 26.86 -16.25
CA ALA A 219 -8.95 27.35 -16.40
C ALA A 219 -8.76 28.72 -15.72
N ARG A 220 -9.70 29.65 -15.89
CA ARG A 220 -9.63 30.98 -15.28
C ARG A 220 -9.70 30.95 -13.74
N ARG A 221 -10.46 30.01 -13.16
CA ARG A 221 -10.48 29.76 -11.71
C ARG A 221 -9.18 29.15 -11.21
N LYS A 222 -8.58 28.23 -11.98
CA LYS A 222 -7.27 27.64 -11.68
C LYS A 222 -6.17 28.70 -11.66
N ASP A 223 -6.18 29.63 -12.61
CA ASP A 223 -5.19 30.72 -12.66
C ASP A 223 -5.34 31.70 -11.49
N LEU A 224 -6.58 32.04 -11.11
CA LEU A 224 -6.87 32.85 -9.92
C LEU A 224 -6.40 32.16 -8.62
N LEU A 225 -6.66 30.85 -8.50
CA LEU A 225 -6.20 30.07 -7.35
C LEU A 225 -4.68 30.08 -7.26
N LYS A 226 -4.00 29.87 -8.39
CA LYS A 226 -2.53 29.88 -8.49
C LYS A 226 -1.93 31.21 -8.04
N GLY A 227 -2.58 32.33 -8.36
CA GLY A 227 -2.16 33.65 -7.88
C GLY A 227 -2.32 33.82 -6.36
N PHE A 228 -3.39 33.27 -5.78
CA PHE A 228 -3.62 33.30 -4.33
C PHE A 228 -2.65 32.36 -3.59
N ASP A 229 -2.35 31.19 -4.15
CA ASP A 229 -1.42 30.22 -3.58
C ASP A 229 0.02 30.73 -3.61
N GLN A 230 0.45 31.39 -4.69
CA GLN A 230 1.78 32.02 -4.77
C GLN A 230 1.96 33.07 -3.68
N PHE A 231 0.97 33.94 -3.51
CA PHE A 231 0.98 34.95 -2.44
C PHE A 231 1.04 34.33 -1.03
N ARG A 232 0.39 33.18 -0.83
CA ARG A 232 0.33 32.49 0.46
C ARG A 232 1.60 31.68 0.75
N THR A 233 2.20 31.09 -0.28
CA THR A 233 3.46 30.32 -0.19
C THR A 233 4.62 31.23 0.21
N ASP A 234 4.65 32.47 -0.29
CA ASP A 234 5.66 33.48 0.08
C ASP A 234 5.58 33.87 1.58
N LEU A 235 4.44 33.62 2.23
CA LEU A 235 4.19 33.92 3.64
C LEU A 235 4.35 32.72 4.58
N ASP A 236 4.43 31.48 4.07
CA ASP A 236 4.41 30.26 4.89
C ASP A 236 5.80 29.68 5.16
N ARG A 237 6.23 29.73 6.41
CA ARG A 237 7.48 29.14 6.91
C ARG A 237 7.36 27.66 7.27
N SER A 238 6.16 27.09 7.27
CA SER A 238 5.89 25.74 7.81
C SER A 238 5.92 24.61 6.76
N GLY A 239 5.92 24.94 5.47
CA GLY A 239 5.93 23.96 4.37
C GLY A 239 4.62 23.19 4.17
N GLN A 240 3.59 23.46 4.98
CA GLN A 240 2.29 22.81 4.87
C GLN A 240 1.51 23.29 3.64
N LEU A 241 1.68 24.55 3.21
CA LEU A 241 1.00 25.08 2.03
C LEU A 241 1.49 24.43 0.72
N THR A 242 2.78 24.09 0.61
CA THR A 242 3.31 23.39 -0.58
C THR A 242 2.62 22.04 -0.80
N ALA A 243 2.30 21.33 0.29
CA ALA A 243 1.59 20.06 0.21
C ALA A 243 0.12 20.26 -0.24
N ILE A 244 -0.54 21.33 0.22
CA ILE A 244 -1.90 21.71 -0.24
C ILE A 244 -1.90 22.04 -1.74
N SER A 245 -0.90 22.78 -2.23
CA SER A 245 -0.79 23.10 -3.65
C SER A 245 -0.57 21.86 -4.52
N GLN A 246 0.24 20.90 -4.05
CA GLN A 246 0.39 19.60 -4.73
C GLN A 246 -0.93 18.83 -4.78
N PHE A 247 -1.68 18.79 -3.67
CA PHE A 247 -3.01 18.18 -3.64
C PHE A 247 -4.00 18.80 -4.59
N GLN A 248 -4.05 20.14 -4.64
CA GLN A 248 -4.94 20.84 -5.54
C GLN A 248 -4.57 20.56 -7.00
N GLN A 249 -3.27 20.58 -7.34
CA GLN A 249 -2.80 20.19 -8.67
C GLN A 249 -3.20 18.75 -9.03
N GLN A 250 -3.09 17.81 -8.09
CA GLN A 250 -3.53 16.43 -8.27
C GLN A 250 -5.04 16.34 -8.48
N ALA A 251 -5.84 16.99 -7.64
CA ALA A 251 -7.30 17.03 -7.77
C ALA A 251 -7.72 17.62 -9.13
N PHE A 252 -7.05 18.68 -9.59
CA PHE A 252 -7.30 19.25 -10.91
C PHE A 252 -6.93 18.29 -12.05
N GLY A 253 -5.80 17.59 -11.96
CA GLY A 253 -5.38 16.60 -12.97
C GLY A 253 -6.35 15.43 -13.07
N ILE A 254 -6.83 14.94 -11.92
CA ILE A 254 -7.82 13.88 -11.82
C ILE A 254 -9.16 14.32 -12.43
N LEU A 255 -9.70 15.47 -12.03
CA LEU A 255 -11.01 15.95 -12.50
C LEU A 255 -11.04 16.32 -13.99
N SER A 256 -9.91 16.76 -14.54
CA SER A 256 -9.78 17.12 -15.96
C SER A 256 -9.41 15.94 -16.86
N SER A 257 -9.10 14.78 -16.30
CA SER A 257 -8.68 13.60 -17.06
C SER A 257 -9.84 12.70 -17.46
N ASP A 258 -9.99 12.47 -18.77
CA ASP A 258 -10.93 11.49 -19.32
C ASP A 258 -10.58 10.05 -18.90
N LYS A 259 -9.31 9.74 -18.60
CA LYS A 259 -8.91 8.42 -18.10
C LYS A 259 -9.40 8.21 -16.67
N ALA A 260 -9.26 9.22 -15.81
CA ALA A 260 -9.74 9.14 -14.43
C ALA A 260 -11.27 9.00 -14.40
N ARG A 261 -12.00 9.73 -15.26
CA ARG A 261 -13.46 9.61 -15.40
C ARG A 261 -13.94 8.28 -15.99
N LYS A 262 -13.08 7.52 -16.69
CA LYS A 262 -13.41 6.16 -17.15
C LYS A 262 -13.08 5.09 -16.12
N ALA A 263 -12.09 5.36 -15.26
CA ALA A 263 -11.65 4.43 -14.24
C ALA A 263 -12.60 4.39 -13.03
N PHE A 264 -13.32 5.48 -12.77
CA PHE A 264 -14.28 5.63 -11.68
C PHE A 264 -15.63 6.13 -12.18
#